data_AF-A0A8T5SWJ0-F1
#
_entry.id   AF-A0A8T5SWJ0-F1
#
_cell.length_a   1.000
_cell.length_b   1.000
_cell.length_c   1.000
_cell.angle_alpha   90.00
_cell.angle_beta   90.00
_cell.angle_gamma   90.00
#
_symmetry.space_group_name_H-M   'P 1'
#
loop_
_entity.id
_entity.type
_entity.pdbx_description
1 polymer ?
#
loop_
_entity_poly.entity_id
_entity_poly.type
_entity_poly.pdbx_seq_one_letter_code
_entity_poly.pdbx_strand_id
1 'polypeptide(L)'
;MSLYIIQSTGELTECYNKEEAINSEHVLLLISHQQKKIYTWIGSQASPHSKFACARETARIRMEVGYKIVNLEESYTTDDFHQAVNEVCNVKTTPKQMPKPVKAEPREIKEPASKPKPKPKPKPKPKTETKTTEPSEPARRYSSTIDTKVIDVEHIIKQLEILPPMDNSIRDYIIIDESLYIAPENLEKPGTESKVSLQDGSFVADDYIPRLFLENGKIIAVELWRSD
;
A
#
# COMPACT_ATOMS: atom_id res chain seq x y z
N MET A 1 23.21 0.33 2.11
CA MET A 1 22.21 -0.63 1.64
C MET A 1 22.03 -1.65 2.74
N SER A 2 20.84 -2.22 2.85
CA SER A 2 20.56 -3.22 3.88
C SER A 2 19.76 -4.36 3.27
N LEU A 3 20.15 -5.60 3.57
CA LEU A 3 19.51 -6.82 3.12
C LEU A 3 18.98 -7.59 4.33
N TYR A 4 17.70 -7.93 4.31
CA TYR A 4 17.05 -8.65 5.39
C TYR A 4 16.37 -9.91 4.87
N ILE A 5 16.46 -10.99 5.64
CA ILE A 5 15.64 -12.20 5.51
C ILE A 5 14.44 -12.03 6.44
N ILE A 6 13.24 -12.26 5.90
CA ILE A 6 11.99 -12.17 6.65
C ILE A 6 11.56 -13.55 7.08
N GLN A 7 11.56 -13.76 8.40
CA GLN A 7 11.10 -15.01 8.99
C GLN A 7 9.57 -15.10 8.98
N SER A 8 9.04 -16.30 9.13
CA SER A 8 7.59 -16.54 9.22
C SER A 8 6.94 -15.87 10.44
N THR A 9 7.72 -15.58 11.49
CA THR A 9 7.34 -14.80 12.66
C THR A 9 7.15 -13.30 12.36
N GLY A 10 7.68 -12.84 11.23
CA GLY A 10 7.75 -11.44 10.84
C GLY A 10 8.95 -10.68 11.39
N GLU A 11 9.92 -11.37 11.98
CA GLU A 11 11.21 -10.79 12.36
C GLU A 11 12.11 -10.58 11.13
N LEU A 12 12.81 -9.44 11.10
CA LEU A 12 13.79 -9.07 10.08
C LEU A 12 15.19 -9.47 10.56
N THR A 13 15.84 -10.39 9.86
CA THR A 13 17.22 -10.80 10.14
C THR A 13 18.15 -10.22 9.09
N GLU A 14 19.13 -9.40 9.47
CA GLU A 14 20.13 -8.90 8.52
C GLU A 14 20.98 -10.05 7.97
N CYS A 15 21.16 -10.08 6.66
CA CYS A 15 22.00 -11.07 5.99
C CYS A 15 23.10 -10.40 5.17
N TYR A 16 24.31 -10.91 5.30
CA TYR A 16 25.50 -10.45 4.58
C TYR A 16 26.03 -11.51 3.61
N ASN A 17 25.50 -12.74 3.69
CA ASN A 17 25.91 -13.86 2.87
C ASN A 17 24.92 -14.03 1.71
N LYS A 18 25.42 -13.94 0.49
CA LYS A 18 24.59 -14.01 -0.72
C LYS A 18 23.95 -15.38 -0.88
N GLU A 19 24.71 -16.44 -0.68
CA GLU A 19 24.28 -17.82 -0.86
C GLU A 19 23.22 -18.21 0.17
N GLU A 20 23.29 -17.63 1.37
CA GLU A 20 22.29 -17.81 2.43
C GLU A 20 21.02 -16.98 2.19
N ALA A 21 21.18 -15.76 1.67
CA ALA A 21 20.05 -14.90 1.36
C ALA A 21 19.20 -15.46 0.21
N ILE A 22 19.82 -15.79 -0.94
CA ILE A 22 19.10 -16.22 -2.14
C ILE A 22 18.76 -17.72 -2.04
N ASN A 23 17.81 -18.04 -1.18
CA ASN A 23 17.26 -19.38 -0.99
C ASN A 23 15.78 -19.38 -1.35
N SER A 24 15.33 -20.41 -2.09
CA SER A 24 13.94 -20.57 -2.53
C SER A 24 12.91 -20.60 -1.39
N GLU A 25 13.30 -20.93 -0.15
CA GLU A 25 12.41 -20.92 1.02
C GLU A 25 12.28 -19.52 1.67
N HIS A 26 13.16 -18.59 1.32
CA HIS A 26 13.27 -17.29 1.99
C HIS A 26 12.48 -16.20 1.26
N VAL A 27 12.14 -15.17 2.03
CA VAL A 27 11.65 -13.90 1.50
C VAL A 27 12.62 -12.83 1.92
N LEU A 28 13.08 -12.04 0.95
CA LEU A 28 14.09 -11.02 1.16
C LEU A 28 13.52 -9.62 1.00
N LEU A 29 14.04 -8.70 1.79
CA LEU A 29 13.80 -7.28 1.68
C LEU A 29 15.14 -6.57 1.58
N LEU A 30 15.35 -5.90 0.44
CA LEU A 30 16.59 -5.20 0.13
C LEU A 30 16.31 -3.72 -0.09
N ILE A 31 17.00 -2.87 0.67
CA ILE A 31 16.85 -1.41 0.61
C ILE A 31 18.06 -0.80 -0.10
N SER A 32 17.84 -0.32 -1.32
CA SER A 32 18.84 0.38 -2.11
C SER A 32 18.65 1.90 -2.00
N HIS A 33 19.46 2.55 -1.15
CA HIS A 33 19.40 4.02 -1.03
C HIS A 33 19.95 4.76 -2.25
N GLN A 34 20.86 4.13 -3.01
CA GLN A 34 21.41 4.73 -4.23
C GLN A 34 20.35 4.78 -5.34
N GLN A 35 19.63 3.67 -5.53
CA GLN A 35 18.60 3.58 -6.57
C GLN A 35 17.22 4.08 -6.10
N LYS A 36 17.08 4.45 -4.82
CA LYS A 36 15.79 4.84 -4.19
C LYS A 36 14.69 3.78 -4.40
N LYS A 37 15.08 2.51 -4.31
CA LYS A 37 14.23 1.33 -4.49
C LYS A 37 14.24 0.44 -3.26
N ILE A 38 13.10 -0.19 -2.98
CA ILE A 38 12.93 -1.31 -2.04
C ILE A 38 12.61 -2.53 -2.90
N TYR A 39 13.50 -3.51 -2.89
CA TYR A 39 13.27 -4.79 -3.56
C TYR A 39 12.68 -5.78 -2.57
N THR A 40 11.61 -6.41 -3.00
CA THR A 40 10.95 -7.51 -2.29
C THR A 40 11.09 -8.75 -3.14
N TRP A 41 11.95 -9.68 -2.71
CA TRP A 41 12.22 -10.90 -3.45
C TRP A 41 11.57 -12.09 -2.73
N ILE A 42 10.79 -12.88 -3.48
CA ILE A 42 10.00 -13.98 -2.94
C ILE A 42 10.50 -15.30 -3.56
N GLY A 43 11.05 -16.17 -2.71
CA GLY A 43 11.41 -17.52 -3.10
C GLY A 43 10.18 -18.36 -3.48
N SER A 44 10.37 -19.29 -4.43
CA SER A 44 9.30 -20.16 -4.94
C SER A 44 8.68 -21.06 -3.87
N GLN A 45 9.45 -21.47 -2.86
CA GLN A 45 9.04 -22.30 -1.74
C GLN A 45 8.75 -21.50 -0.46
N ALA A 46 8.75 -20.16 -0.53
CA ALA A 46 8.50 -19.33 0.63
C ALA A 46 7.10 -19.57 1.23
N SER A 47 7.04 -19.65 2.56
CA SER A 47 5.77 -19.84 3.27
C SER A 47 4.81 -18.65 3.06
N PRO A 48 3.48 -18.87 3.03
CA PRO A 48 2.51 -17.78 2.96
C PRO A 48 2.70 -16.75 4.09
N HIS A 49 3.03 -17.19 5.32
CA HIS A 49 3.27 -16.30 6.44
C HIS A 49 4.44 -15.34 6.19
N SER A 50 5.57 -15.85 5.68
CA SER A 50 6.72 -15.00 5.35
C SER A 50 6.37 -13.97 4.27
N LYS A 51 5.53 -14.35 3.28
CA LYS A 51 5.06 -13.43 2.22
C LYS A 51 4.20 -12.30 2.78
N PHE A 52 3.25 -12.61 3.66
CA PHE A 52 2.41 -11.58 4.31
C PHE A 52 3.22 -10.68 5.25
N ALA A 53 4.14 -11.26 6.02
CA ALA A 53 5.04 -10.49 6.86
C ALA A 53 5.89 -9.53 6.02
N CYS A 54 6.39 -10.00 4.87
CA CYS A 54 7.15 -9.20 3.93
C CYS A 54 6.34 -8.03 3.37
N ALA A 55 5.12 -8.26 2.90
CA ALA A 55 4.26 -7.19 2.42
C ALA A 55 4.03 -6.10 3.48
N ARG A 56 3.81 -6.51 4.75
CA ARG A 56 3.62 -5.59 5.88
C ARG A 56 4.86 -4.77 6.18
N GLU A 57 6.03 -5.41 6.30
CA GLU A 57 7.29 -4.71 6.59
C GLU A 57 7.70 -3.78 5.44
N THR A 58 7.47 -4.21 4.20
CA THR A 58 7.74 -3.38 3.01
C THR A 58 6.87 -2.12 3.01
N ALA A 59 5.59 -2.25 3.33
CA ALA A 59 4.69 -1.09 3.45
C ALA A 59 5.15 -0.13 4.56
N ARG A 60 5.54 -0.66 5.73
CA ARG A 60 6.07 0.15 6.85
C ARG A 60 7.34 0.90 6.42
N ILE A 61 8.32 0.20 5.87
CA ILE A 61 9.60 0.79 5.44
C ILE A 61 9.36 1.82 4.33
N ARG A 62 8.45 1.56 3.38
CA ARG A 62 8.08 2.54 2.35
C ARG A 62 7.56 3.84 2.95
N MET A 63 6.76 3.79 4.00
CA MET A 63 6.30 5.02 4.68
C MET A 63 7.44 5.78 5.36
N GLU A 64 8.47 5.08 5.83
CA GLU A 64 9.64 5.70 6.46
C GLU A 64 10.60 6.33 5.45
N VAL A 65 10.86 5.67 4.32
CA VAL A 65 11.89 6.12 3.35
C VAL A 65 11.34 6.74 2.06
N GLY A 66 10.08 6.48 1.70
CA GLY A 66 9.44 7.02 0.49
C GLY A 66 9.94 6.43 -0.84
N TYR A 67 10.54 5.24 -0.83
CA TYR A 67 11.18 4.63 -2.02
C TYR A 67 10.19 3.81 -2.86
N LYS A 68 10.51 3.60 -4.15
CA LYS A 68 9.70 2.76 -5.07
C LYS A 68 9.85 1.28 -4.68
N ILE A 69 8.74 0.55 -4.60
CA ILE A 69 8.76 -0.90 -4.34
C ILE A 69 8.91 -1.64 -5.68
N VAL A 70 9.79 -2.64 -5.72
CA VAL A 70 9.95 -3.57 -6.83
C VAL A 70 9.77 -4.98 -6.29
N ASN A 71 8.65 -5.60 -6.64
CA ASN A 71 8.36 -7.00 -6.29
C ASN A 71 8.99 -7.93 -7.33
N LEU A 72 9.76 -8.90 -6.85
CA LEU A 72 10.45 -9.89 -7.64
C LEU A 72 10.10 -11.29 -7.12
N GLU A 73 9.89 -12.21 -8.04
CA GLU A 73 9.81 -13.63 -7.73
C GLU A 73 11.11 -14.31 -8.18
N GLU A 74 11.44 -15.44 -7.58
CA GLU A 74 12.64 -16.22 -7.90
C GLU A 74 12.85 -16.42 -9.41
N SER A 75 11.81 -16.79 -10.15
CA SER A 75 11.86 -17.03 -11.61
C SER A 75 12.02 -15.76 -12.46
N TYR A 76 11.71 -14.59 -11.90
CA TYR A 76 11.73 -13.30 -12.60
C TYR A 76 12.78 -12.35 -12.01
N THR A 77 13.82 -12.92 -11.41
CA THR A 77 14.89 -12.14 -10.78
C THR A 77 15.68 -11.38 -11.86
N THR A 78 15.78 -10.06 -11.71
CA THR A 78 16.48 -9.17 -12.65
C THR A 78 17.96 -9.01 -12.29
N ASP A 79 18.81 -8.72 -13.27
CA ASP A 79 20.24 -8.45 -13.05
C ASP A 79 20.48 -7.28 -12.08
N ASP A 80 19.65 -6.23 -12.14
CA ASP A 80 19.65 -5.09 -11.20
C ASP A 80 19.59 -5.54 -9.73
N PHE A 81 18.79 -6.56 -9.44
CA PHE A 81 18.64 -7.10 -8.09
C PHE A 81 19.88 -7.88 -7.68
N HIS A 82 20.41 -8.73 -8.56
CA HIS A 82 21.64 -9.47 -8.27
C HIS A 82 22.82 -8.54 -8.04
N GLN A 83 22.92 -7.46 -8.80
CA GLN A 83 23.92 -6.42 -8.58
C GLN A 83 23.73 -5.78 -7.20
N ALA A 84 22.51 -5.37 -6.85
CA ALA A 84 22.23 -4.74 -5.57
C ALA A 84 22.52 -5.68 -4.38
N VAL A 85 22.22 -6.99 -4.48
CA VAL A 85 22.59 -7.99 -3.46
C VAL A 85 24.11 -8.13 -3.36
N ASN A 86 24.81 -8.25 -4.49
CA ASN A 86 26.27 -8.35 -4.51
C ASN A 86 26.93 -7.13 -3.86
N GLU A 87 26.39 -5.93 -4.09
CA GLU A 87 26.88 -4.70 -3.46
C GLU A 87 26.76 -4.75 -1.95
N VAL A 88 25.66 -5.26 -1.37
CA VAL A 88 25.52 -5.41 0.09
C VAL A 88 26.47 -6.45 0.65
N CYS A 89 26.59 -7.60 -0.01
CA CYS A 89 27.39 -8.72 0.46
C CYS A 89 28.90 -8.49 0.31
N ASN A 90 29.35 -7.71 -0.69
CA ASN A 90 30.76 -7.45 -0.94
C ASN A 90 31.35 -6.36 -0.04
N VAL A 91 30.53 -5.54 0.64
CA VAL A 91 31.06 -4.62 1.65
C VAL A 91 31.44 -5.42 2.90
N LYS A 92 32.67 -5.94 2.94
CA LYS A 92 33.30 -6.40 4.17
C LYS A 92 33.49 -5.20 5.12
N THR A 93 32.45 -4.80 5.82
CA THR A 93 32.55 -3.74 6.83
C THR A 93 31.69 -4.07 8.03
N THR A 94 32.41 -4.36 9.11
CA THR A 94 32.12 -4.10 10.54
C THR A 94 30.66 -3.80 10.90
N PRO A 95 30.05 -4.63 11.78
CA PRO A 95 28.66 -4.44 12.20
C PRO A 95 28.51 -3.05 12.83
N LYS A 96 27.76 -2.19 12.15
CA LYS A 96 27.37 -0.90 12.70
C LYS A 96 26.25 -1.19 13.69
N GLN A 97 26.60 -1.26 14.98
CA GLN A 97 25.62 -1.36 16.06
C GLN A 97 24.57 -0.27 15.87
N MET A 98 23.35 -0.65 15.50
CA MET A 98 22.19 0.21 15.70
C MET A 98 22.01 0.45 17.21
N PRO A 99 21.47 1.62 17.61
CA PRO A 99 21.20 1.92 19.01
C PRO A 99 20.30 0.84 19.58
N LYS A 100 20.68 0.29 20.74
CA LYS A 100 19.86 -0.67 21.49
C LYS A 100 18.43 -0.15 21.60
N PRO A 101 17.40 -1.01 21.46
CA PRO A 101 16.03 -0.61 21.74
C PRO A 101 15.98 -0.07 23.16
N VAL A 102 15.53 1.18 23.30
CA VAL A 102 15.26 1.79 24.60
C VAL A 102 14.30 0.85 25.30
N LYS A 103 14.80 0.19 26.34
CA LYS A 103 14.05 -0.68 27.23
C LYS A 103 12.93 0.19 27.81
N ALA A 104 11.72 0.05 27.25
CA ALA A 104 10.55 0.68 27.82
C ALA A 104 10.44 0.19 29.27
N GLU A 105 10.59 1.11 30.22
CA GLU A 105 10.27 0.84 31.61
C GLU A 105 8.84 0.29 31.67
N PRO A 106 8.59 -0.79 32.44
CA PRO A 106 7.26 -1.29 32.66
C PRO A 106 6.40 -0.18 33.29
N ARG A 107 5.49 0.41 32.51
CA ARG A 107 4.38 1.14 33.11
C ARG A 107 3.54 0.13 33.88
N GLU A 108 3.44 0.35 35.20
CA GLU A 108 2.50 -0.32 36.08
C GLU A 108 1.11 -0.36 35.44
N ILE A 109 0.69 -1.57 35.09
CA ILE A 109 -0.69 -1.87 34.73
C ILE A 109 -1.46 -1.83 36.04
N LYS A 110 -2.22 -0.76 36.26
CA LYS A 110 -3.25 -0.74 37.30
C LYS A 110 -4.27 -1.83 36.99
N GLU A 111 -4.46 -2.74 37.94
CA GLU A 111 -5.48 -3.79 37.91
C GLU A 111 -6.86 -3.21 37.57
N PRO A 112 -7.56 -3.72 36.54
CA PRO A 112 -8.99 -3.57 36.44
C PRO A 112 -9.69 -4.57 37.36
N ALA A 113 -10.62 -4.02 38.15
CA ALA A 113 -11.38 -4.66 39.19
C ALA A 113 -12.10 -5.96 38.78
N SER A 114 -12.16 -6.85 39.76
CA SER A 114 -12.94 -8.08 39.91
C SER A 114 -14.14 -8.31 38.98
N LYS A 115 -14.09 -9.45 38.27
CA LYS A 115 -15.22 -10.07 37.55
C LYS A 115 -16.37 -10.44 38.50
N PRO A 116 -17.65 -10.22 38.13
CA PRO A 116 -18.79 -10.79 38.86
C PRO A 116 -18.92 -12.31 38.64
N LYS A 117 -19.31 -13.02 39.70
CA LYS A 117 -19.55 -14.48 39.75
C LYS A 117 -20.58 -14.96 38.70
N PRO A 118 -20.38 -16.15 38.10
CA PRO A 118 -21.37 -16.77 37.22
C PRO A 118 -22.56 -17.33 38.02
N LYS A 119 -23.80 -17.08 37.53
CA LYS A 119 -25.04 -17.66 38.05
C LYS A 119 -25.25 -19.10 37.54
N PRO A 120 -26.03 -19.94 38.26
CA PRO A 120 -26.16 -21.37 37.99
C PRO A 120 -27.01 -21.70 36.75
N LYS A 121 -26.63 -22.78 36.06
CA LYS A 121 -27.31 -23.39 34.90
C LYS A 121 -28.76 -23.80 35.20
N PRO A 122 -29.73 -23.50 34.33
CA PRO A 122 -31.01 -24.20 34.27
C PRO A 122 -30.91 -25.49 33.43
N LYS A 123 -31.69 -26.51 33.84
CA LYS A 123 -31.81 -27.86 33.27
C LYS A 123 -32.23 -27.87 31.77
N PRO A 124 -31.83 -28.91 31.01
CA PRO A 124 -32.25 -29.09 29.62
C PRO A 124 -33.70 -29.58 29.51
N LYS A 125 -34.47 -29.00 28.57
CA LYS A 125 -35.74 -29.54 28.07
C LYS A 125 -35.56 -30.11 26.65
N PRO A 126 -36.41 -31.05 26.21
CA PRO A 126 -36.13 -31.97 25.11
C PRO A 126 -36.25 -31.34 23.72
N LYS A 127 -35.53 -31.97 22.78
CA LYS A 127 -35.45 -31.67 21.35
C LYS A 127 -36.82 -31.45 20.69
N THR A 128 -36.89 -30.41 19.86
CA THR A 128 -37.85 -30.32 18.77
C THR A 128 -37.06 -30.02 17.50
N GLU A 129 -37.17 -30.92 16.52
CA GLU A 129 -36.61 -30.79 15.18
C GLU A 129 -37.35 -29.68 14.43
N THR A 130 -36.64 -28.67 13.90
CA THR A 130 -37.16 -27.90 12.76
C THR A 130 -36.05 -27.19 11.97
N LYS A 131 -35.95 -27.58 10.70
CA LYS A 131 -35.51 -26.88 9.47
C LYS A 131 -34.36 -25.86 9.53
N THR A 132 -33.32 -26.24 8.80
CA THR A 132 -32.34 -25.43 8.06
C THR A 132 -32.87 -24.05 7.64
N THR A 133 -32.19 -23.00 8.10
CA THR A 133 -32.19 -21.69 7.47
C THR A 133 -30.75 -21.21 7.33
N GLU A 134 -30.47 -20.77 6.13
CA GLU A 134 -29.20 -20.29 5.57
C GLU A 134 -28.72 -19.01 6.29
N PRO A 135 -27.42 -18.84 6.59
CA PRO A 135 -26.94 -17.62 7.25
C PRO A 135 -26.91 -16.44 6.27
N SER A 136 -27.82 -15.48 6.46
CA SER A 136 -27.78 -14.19 5.78
C SER A 136 -26.58 -13.36 6.26
N GLU A 137 -25.76 -12.94 5.31
CA GLU A 137 -24.62 -12.06 5.45
C GLU A 137 -25.02 -10.68 6.02
N PRO A 138 -24.27 -10.08 6.98
CA PRO A 138 -24.61 -8.78 7.53
C PRO A 138 -24.27 -7.67 6.53
N ALA A 139 -25.30 -7.16 5.86
CA ALA A 139 -25.19 -5.94 5.05
C ALA A 139 -24.74 -4.75 5.91
N ARG A 140 -23.47 -4.34 5.74
CA ARG A 140 -22.97 -3.06 6.24
C ARG A 140 -23.66 -1.94 5.47
N ARG A 141 -24.72 -1.37 6.07
CA ARG A 141 -25.29 -0.10 5.63
C ARG A 141 -24.36 1.04 6.02
N TYR A 142 -23.53 1.50 5.09
CA TYR A 142 -23.02 2.86 5.12
C TYR A 142 -24.03 3.75 4.40
N SER A 143 -24.94 4.40 5.14
CA SER A 143 -25.74 5.50 4.60
C SER A 143 -25.05 6.82 4.93
N SER A 144 -24.08 7.21 4.11
CA SER A 144 -23.66 8.62 4.04
C SER A 144 -24.52 9.31 2.98
N THR A 145 -25.59 9.97 3.42
CA THR A 145 -26.25 10.99 2.60
C THR A 145 -25.31 12.18 2.50
N ILE A 146 -24.44 12.16 1.49
CA ILE A 146 -23.64 13.31 1.10
C ILE A 146 -24.60 14.23 0.35
N ASP A 147 -24.81 15.45 0.87
CA ASP A 147 -25.43 16.53 0.12
C ASP A 147 -24.59 16.77 -1.14
N THR A 148 -25.06 16.23 -2.28
CA THR A 148 -24.48 16.45 -3.59
C THR A 148 -24.79 17.88 -4.01
N LYS A 149 -23.94 18.81 -3.60
CA LYS A 149 -23.81 20.06 -4.37
C LYS A 149 -23.50 19.64 -5.79
N VAL A 150 -24.36 20.04 -6.72
CA VAL A 150 -24.12 19.87 -8.16
C VAL A 150 -22.79 20.53 -8.47
N ILE A 151 -21.77 19.71 -8.74
CA ILE A 151 -20.44 20.18 -9.10
C ILE A 151 -20.50 20.66 -10.55
N ASP A 152 -20.20 21.93 -10.78
CA ASP A 152 -20.10 22.49 -12.13
C ASP A 152 -18.75 22.12 -12.74
N VAL A 153 -18.77 21.07 -13.57
CA VAL A 153 -17.59 20.52 -14.25
C VAL A 153 -16.89 21.59 -15.11
N GLU A 154 -17.64 22.46 -15.79
CA GLU A 154 -17.07 23.50 -16.64
C GLU A 154 -16.34 24.55 -15.83
N HIS A 155 -16.86 24.87 -14.65
CA HIS A 155 -16.18 25.77 -13.72
C HIS A 155 -14.84 25.20 -13.26
N ILE A 156 -14.81 23.91 -12.90
CA ILE A 156 -13.58 23.24 -12.48
C ILE A 156 -12.56 23.24 -13.61
N ILE A 157 -12.94 22.81 -14.82
CA ILE A 157 -12.04 22.79 -15.98
C ILE A 157 -11.42 24.16 -16.24
N LYS A 158 -12.22 25.24 -16.20
CA LYS A 158 -11.70 26.61 -16.33
C LYS A 158 -10.71 26.99 -15.24
N GLN A 159 -10.89 26.52 -14.01
CA GLN A 159 -9.91 26.74 -12.95
C GLN A 159 -8.61 25.95 -13.19
N LEU A 160 -8.71 24.73 -13.72
CA LEU A 160 -7.54 23.90 -14.06
C LEU A 160 -6.67 24.54 -15.15
N GLU A 161 -7.27 25.26 -16.10
CA GLU A 161 -6.57 25.97 -17.18
C GLU A 161 -5.78 27.21 -16.72
N ILE A 162 -6.11 27.77 -15.55
CA ILE A 162 -5.39 28.94 -15.01
C ILE A 162 -4.00 28.55 -14.50
N LEU A 163 -3.84 27.30 -14.05
CA LEU A 163 -2.56 26.84 -13.51
C LEU A 163 -1.59 26.48 -14.63
N PRO A 164 -0.29 26.82 -14.48
CA PRO A 164 0.71 26.41 -15.44
C PRO A 164 0.85 24.87 -15.43
N PRO A 165 1.23 24.29 -16.58
CA PRO A 165 1.57 22.87 -16.65
C PRO A 165 2.73 22.50 -15.73
N MET A 166 2.88 21.19 -15.47
CA MET A 166 4.09 20.70 -14.81
C MET A 166 5.24 20.60 -15.82
N ASP A 167 6.41 21.07 -15.41
CA ASP A 167 7.62 21.00 -16.25
C ASP A 167 7.89 19.57 -16.70
N ASN A 168 8.14 19.39 -18.01
CA ASN A 168 8.46 18.11 -18.65
C ASN A 168 7.40 17.00 -18.42
N SER A 169 6.14 17.38 -18.27
CA SER A 169 5.04 16.43 -18.05
C SER A 169 3.85 16.77 -18.94
N ILE A 170 3.13 15.74 -19.39
CA ILE A 170 1.90 15.86 -20.16
C ILE A 170 0.73 15.47 -19.27
N ARG A 171 -0.32 16.30 -19.28
CA ARG A 171 -1.60 15.96 -18.64
C ARG A 171 -2.30 14.91 -19.49
N ASP A 172 -2.52 13.71 -18.97
CA ASP A 172 -3.26 12.66 -19.68
C ASP A 172 -4.72 12.61 -19.23
N TYR A 173 -4.96 12.72 -17.91
CA TYR A 173 -6.29 12.54 -17.33
C TYR A 173 -6.65 13.60 -16.30
N ILE A 174 -7.96 13.86 -16.19
CA ILE A 174 -8.57 14.66 -15.12
C ILE A 174 -9.71 13.84 -14.52
N ILE A 175 -9.72 13.68 -13.21
CA ILE A 175 -10.81 13.06 -12.46
C ILE A 175 -11.58 14.19 -11.78
N ILE A 176 -12.87 14.31 -12.08
CA ILE A 176 -13.78 15.26 -11.43
C ILE A 176 -14.93 14.44 -10.87
N ASP A 177 -15.08 14.45 -9.55
CA ASP A 177 -16.05 13.63 -8.82
C ASP A 177 -15.89 12.13 -9.16
N GLU A 178 -16.90 11.49 -9.74
CA GLU A 178 -16.87 10.08 -10.17
C GLU A 178 -16.52 9.91 -11.66
N SER A 179 -16.16 10.99 -12.36
CA SER A 179 -15.95 10.98 -13.81
C SER A 179 -14.48 11.18 -14.19
N LEU A 180 -13.99 10.36 -15.14
CA LEU A 180 -12.68 10.50 -15.76
C LEU A 180 -12.81 11.22 -17.11
N TYR A 181 -11.93 12.17 -17.37
CA TYR A 181 -11.82 12.91 -18.62
C TYR A 181 -10.41 12.72 -19.21
N ILE A 182 -10.34 12.45 -20.51
CA ILE A 182 -9.07 12.51 -21.28
C ILE A 182 -8.80 13.96 -21.64
N ALA A 183 -7.71 14.53 -21.14
CA ALA A 183 -7.38 15.94 -21.37
C ALA A 183 -5.88 16.17 -21.66
N PRO A 184 -5.36 15.66 -22.80
CA PRO A 184 -4.09 16.10 -23.35
C PRO A 184 -4.05 17.62 -23.45
N GLU A 185 -2.95 18.22 -23.03
CA GLU A 185 -2.76 19.67 -23.01
C GLU A 185 -2.96 20.35 -24.39
N ASN A 186 -2.84 19.56 -25.46
CA ASN A 186 -2.96 20.01 -26.86
C ASN A 186 -4.39 20.00 -27.42
N LEU A 187 -5.40 19.59 -26.65
CA LEU A 187 -6.80 19.72 -27.09
C LEU A 187 -7.29 21.13 -26.80
N GLU A 188 -7.52 21.91 -27.86
CA GLU A 188 -8.00 23.31 -27.79
C GLU A 188 -9.27 23.50 -26.94
N LYS A 189 -10.02 22.42 -26.68
CA LYS A 189 -11.09 22.35 -25.68
C LYS A 189 -11.18 20.92 -25.12
N PRO A 190 -10.94 20.67 -23.83
CA PRO A 190 -11.42 19.45 -23.18
C PRO A 190 -12.95 19.53 -23.11
N GLY A 191 -13.60 19.15 -24.21
CA GLY A 191 -15.06 19.10 -24.28
C GLY A 191 -15.60 18.05 -23.32
N THR A 192 -16.83 18.24 -22.87
CA THR A 192 -17.62 17.27 -22.09
C THR A 192 -17.72 15.89 -22.76
N GLU A 193 -17.40 15.81 -24.05
CA GLU A 193 -17.34 14.61 -24.88
C GLU A 193 -16.15 13.69 -24.59
N SER A 194 -15.11 14.14 -23.88
CA SER A 194 -13.94 13.30 -23.52
C SER A 194 -14.13 12.47 -22.25
N LYS A 195 -15.38 12.33 -21.77
CA LYS A 195 -15.69 11.52 -20.59
C LYS A 195 -15.51 10.03 -20.92
N VAL A 196 -14.69 9.36 -20.13
CA VAL A 196 -14.43 7.93 -20.24
C VAL A 196 -15.12 7.20 -19.10
N SER A 197 -15.86 6.15 -19.45
CA SER A 197 -16.36 5.16 -18.49
C SER A 197 -15.24 4.19 -18.15
N LEU A 198 -14.71 4.25 -16.92
CA LEU A 198 -13.84 3.20 -16.40
C LEU A 198 -14.67 2.03 -15.87
N GLN A 199 -14.12 0.82 -15.96
CA GLN A 199 -14.65 -0.32 -15.22
C GLN A 199 -14.24 -0.22 -13.75
N ASP A 200 -15.08 -0.74 -12.86
CA ASP A 200 -14.73 -0.87 -11.45
C ASP A 200 -13.49 -1.75 -11.30
N GLY A 201 -12.46 -1.24 -10.61
CA GLY A 201 -11.21 -1.96 -10.45
C GLY A 201 -10.08 -1.10 -9.88
N SER A 202 -8.97 -1.75 -9.56
CA SER A 202 -7.74 -1.07 -9.15
C SER A 202 -6.89 -0.74 -10.38
N PHE A 203 -6.60 0.55 -10.59
CA PHE A 203 -5.69 1.01 -11.63
C PHE A 203 -4.36 1.43 -11.00
N VAL A 204 -3.27 0.85 -11.47
CA VAL A 204 -1.91 1.25 -11.06
C VAL A 204 -1.49 2.43 -11.92
N ALA A 205 -1.14 3.55 -11.27
CA ALA A 205 -0.75 4.79 -11.92
C ALA A 205 0.68 5.19 -11.49
N ASP A 206 1.62 4.24 -11.57
CA ASP A 206 2.98 4.40 -11.02
C ASP A 206 3.81 5.48 -11.73
N ASP A 207 3.50 5.75 -12.99
CA ASP A 207 4.21 6.74 -13.82
C ASP A 207 3.47 8.09 -13.87
N TYR A 208 2.47 8.28 -12.99
CA TYR A 208 1.71 9.52 -12.90
C TYR A 208 2.05 10.32 -11.64
N ILE A 209 2.15 11.64 -11.81
CA ILE A 209 2.25 12.63 -10.74
C ILE A 209 0.85 13.23 -10.55
N PRO A 210 0.16 12.94 -9.43
CA PRO A 210 -1.15 13.50 -9.17
C PRO A 210 -1.04 14.95 -8.69
N ARG A 211 -1.84 15.85 -9.28
CA ARG A 211 -2.04 17.21 -8.79
C ARG A 211 -3.48 17.34 -8.25
N LEU A 212 -3.60 17.68 -6.97
CA LEU A 212 -4.89 17.77 -6.28
C LEU A 212 -5.44 19.19 -6.31
N PHE A 213 -6.73 19.32 -6.58
CA PHE A 213 -7.47 20.58 -6.51
C PHE A 213 -8.43 20.54 -5.34
N LEU A 214 -8.27 21.51 -4.43
CA LEU A 214 -9.05 21.56 -3.20
C LEU A 214 -9.91 22.82 -3.16
N GLU A 215 -11.17 22.65 -2.80
CA GLU A 215 -12.09 23.76 -2.50
C GLU A 215 -12.75 23.48 -1.15
N ASN A 216 -12.65 24.41 -0.20
CA ASN A 216 -13.19 24.25 1.16
C ASN A 216 -12.70 22.98 1.88
N GLY A 217 -11.44 22.58 1.64
CA GLY A 217 -10.84 21.39 2.24
C GLY A 217 -11.34 20.07 1.65
N LYS A 218 -12.10 20.10 0.55
CA LYS A 218 -12.52 18.91 -0.20
C LYS A 218 -11.79 18.84 -1.52
N ILE A 219 -11.43 17.63 -1.95
CA ILE A 219 -10.87 17.40 -3.28
C ILE A 219 -12.02 17.53 -4.28
N ILE A 220 -11.90 18.49 -5.20
CA ILE A 220 -12.88 18.73 -6.26
C ILE A 220 -12.43 18.13 -7.59
N ALA A 221 -11.12 18.00 -7.81
CA ALA A 221 -10.54 17.36 -8.98
C ALA A 221 -9.13 16.82 -8.71
N VAL A 222 -8.71 15.86 -9.53
CA VAL A 222 -7.36 15.31 -9.56
C VAL A 222 -6.87 15.27 -11.00
N GLU A 223 -5.72 15.89 -11.28
CA GLU A 223 -5.03 15.72 -12.56
C GLU A 223 -3.97 14.63 -12.43
N LEU A 224 -3.84 13.81 -13.47
CA LEU A 224 -2.79 12.80 -13.59
C LEU A 224 -1.84 13.19 -14.72
N TRP A 225 -0.59 13.47 -14.36
CA TRP A 225 0.46 13.92 -15.27
C TRP A 225 1.48 12.83 -15.48
N ARG A 226 1.85 12.53 -16.72
CA ARG A 226 2.92 11.59 -17.06
C ARG A 226 4.16 12.37 -17.49
N SER A 227 5.35 11.90 -17.12
CA SER A 227 6.58 12.42 -17.73
C SER A 227 6.56 12.19 -19.24
N ASP A 228 6.94 13.21 -20.02
CA ASP A 228 7.15 13.07 -21.47
C ASP A 228 8.40 12.21 -21.78
#